data_AF-A0A924GLS3-F1
#
_entry.id   AF-A0A924GLS3-F1
#
_cell.length_a   1.000
_cell.length_b   1.000
_cell.length_c   1.000
_cell.angle_alpha   90.00
_cell.angle_beta   90.00
_cell.angle_gamma   90.00
#
_symmetry.space_group_name_H-M   'P 1'
#
loop_
_entity.id
_entity.type
_entity.pdbx_description
1 polymer ?
#
loop_
_entity_poly.entity_id
_entity_poly.type
_entity_poly.pdbx_seq_one_letter_code
_entity_poly.pdbx_strand_id
1 'polypeptide(L)'
;MEDDELNPVTVFMRELPSDWLPADMNREMAVSLVWEDRAQVALQEHLAPDVIALLVHDAEATVRHMLYNVHRDIPADLLEVALDEHPEDAPKIAFQINAPLTALRLKPFNFASPDDIDRYLTWTGADADRSRAFRLIPKTSDNAFLTLDALMQTISR
;
A
#
# COMPACT_ATOMS: atom_id res chain seq x y z
N MET A 1 -21.13 3.50 34.35
CA MET A 1 -21.05 2.09 33.93
C MET A 1 -22.01 1.96 32.77
N GLU A 2 -21.60 1.85 31.52
CA GLU A 2 -20.29 1.80 30.86
C GLU A 2 -20.62 2.32 29.45
N ASP A 3 -19.90 3.34 28.98
CA ASP A 3 -19.86 3.68 27.56
C ASP A 3 -19.07 2.56 26.89
N ASP A 4 -19.78 1.56 26.36
CA ASP A 4 -19.19 0.60 25.42
C ASP A 4 -19.01 1.32 24.09
N GLU A 5 -17.85 1.97 23.95
CA GLU A 5 -17.27 2.34 22.67
C GLU A 5 -17.24 1.09 21.77
N LEU A 6 -18.24 0.99 20.89
CA LEU A 6 -18.27 0.03 19.80
C LEU A 6 -16.97 0.16 18.99
N ASN A 7 -16.05 -0.76 19.25
CA ASN A 7 -14.85 -0.94 18.47
C ASN A 7 -15.24 -1.09 16.99
N PRO A 8 -14.89 -0.15 16.10
CA PRO A 8 -15.36 -0.13 14.72
C PRO A 8 -14.82 -1.31 13.89
N VAL A 9 -13.87 -2.09 14.43
CA VAL A 9 -13.25 -3.22 13.75
C VAL A 9 -14.09 -4.51 13.88
N THR A 10 -14.97 -4.62 14.88
CA THR A 10 -15.57 -5.92 15.26
C THR A 10 -16.90 -6.23 14.57
N VAL A 11 -17.51 -5.30 13.83
CA VAL A 11 -18.89 -5.45 13.29
C VAL A 11 -18.95 -5.88 11.82
N PHE A 12 -17.84 -5.88 11.08
CA PHE A 12 -17.89 -5.94 9.60
C PHE A 12 -17.81 -7.33 8.96
N MET A 13 -17.79 -8.42 9.73
CA MET A 13 -17.93 -9.75 9.13
C MET A 13 -19.39 -10.16 9.13
N ARG A 14 -20.10 -9.87 8.04
CA ARG A 14 -21.23 -10.72 7.64
C ARG A 14 -20.70 -12.15 7.66
N GLU A 15 -21.33 -13.04 8.41
CA GLU A 15 -20.97 -14.46 8.55
C GLU A 15 -21.12 -15.19 7.20
N LEU A 16 -20.31 -14.83 6.22
CA LEU A 16 -20.04 -15.63 5.05
C LEU A 16 -18.80 -16.45 5.42
N PRO A 17 -18.87 -17.78 5.37
CA PRO A 17 -17.71 -18.63 5.59
C PRO A 17 -16.55 -18.09 4.76
N SER A 18 -15.36 -17.95 5.35
CA SER A 18 -14.15 -17.56 4.61
C SER A 18 -13.72 -18.63 3.58
N ASP A 19 -14.55 -19.65 3.39
CA ASP A 19 -14.43 -20.65 2.35
C ASP A 19 -14.78 -19.99 1.01
N TRP A 20 -13.75 -19.40 0.40
CA TRP A 20 -13.62 -19.11 -1.03
C TRP A 20 -14.95 -18.81 -1.73
N LEU A 21 -15.30 -17.52 -1.82
CA LEU A 21 -16.38 -17.11 -2.69
C LEU A 21 -16.06 -17.60 -4.13
N PRO A 22 -16.99 -18.28 -4.82
CA PRO A 22 -16.77 -18.67 -6.21
C PRO A 22 -16.39 -17.46 -7.06
N ALA A 23 -15.53 -17.65 -8.07
CA ALA A 23 -14.99 -16.57 -8.89
C ALA A 23 -16.08 -15.66 -9.52
N ASP A 24 -17.23 -16.23 -9.87
CA ASP A 24 -18.36 -15.47 -10.41
C ASP A 24 -19.01 -14.56 -9.36
N MET A 25 -19.08 -15.01 -8.10
CA MET A 25 -19.59 -14.22 -6.98
C MET A 25 -18.64 -13.09 -6.60
N ASN A 26 -17.32 -13.31 -6.73
CA ASN A 26 -16.32 -12.25 -6.55
C ASN A 26 -16.51 -11.12 -7.54
N ARG A 27 -16.75 -11.43 -8.81
CA ARG A 27 -16.98 -10.41 -9.84
C ARG A 27 -18.25 -9.62 -9.57
N GLU A 28 -19.32 -10.29 -9.19
CA GLU A 28 -20.58 -9.64 -8.83
C GLU A 28 -20.40 -8.70 -7.64
N MET A 29 -19.76 -9.16 -6.57
CA MET A 29 -19.53 -8.36 -5.38
C MET A 29 -18.54 -7.21 -5.63
N ALA A 30 -17.53 -7.39 -6.50
CA ALA A 30 -16.56 -6.35 -6.83
C ALA A 30 -17.17 -5.14 -7.55
N VAL A 31 -18.33 -5.31 -8.18
CA VAL A 31 -19.09 -4.21 -8.81
C VAL A 31 -20.34 -3.82 -8.00
N SER A 32 -20.50 -4.34 -6.79
CA SER A 32 -21.64 -4.02 -5.92
C SER A 32 -21.66 -2.54 -5.59
N LEU A 33 -22.86 -1.97 -5.51
CA LEU A 33 -23.06 -0.59 -5.03
C LEU A 33 -22.79 -0.48 -3.52
N VAL A 34 -22.78 -1.61 -2.80
CA VAL A 34 -22.46 -1.69 -1.38
C VAL A 34 -20.94 -1.80 -1.23
N TRP A 35 -20.30 -0.82 -0.61
CA TRP A 35 -18.84 -0.80 -0.51
C TRP A 35 -18.30 -1.92 0.39
N GLU A 36 -19.09 -2.38 1.35
CA GLU A 36 -18.77 -3.49 2.23
C GLU A 36 -18.61 -4.81 1.46
N ASP A 37 -19.43 -5.03 0.42
CA ASP A 37 -19.31 -6.21 -0.44
C ASP A 37 -17.96 -6.16 -1.21
N ARG A 38 -17.59 -4.98 -1.73
CA ARG A 38 -16.31 -4.78 -2.44
C ARG A 38 -15.11 -4.93 -1.51
N ALA A 39 -15.23 -4.43 -0.28
CA ALA A 39 -14.23 -4.59 0.77
C ALA A 39 -14.02 -6.08 1.12
N GLN A 40 -15.09 -6.86 1.17
CA GLN A 40 -15.00 -8.30 1.39
C GLN A 40 -14.30 -9.03 0.23
N VAL A 41 -14.45 -8.56 -1.01
CA VAL A 41 -13.64 -9.04 -2.14
C VAL A 41 -12.17 -8.64 -1.98
N ALA A 42 -11.88 -7.38 -1.64
CA ALA A 42 -10.51 -6.88 -1.45
C ALA A 42 -9.71 -7.61 -0.36
N LEU A 43 -10.39 -8.26 0.60
CA LEU A 43 -9.77 -9.04 1.67
C LEU A 43 -9.37 -10.47 1.27
N GLN A 44 -9.73 -10.93 0.07
CA GLN A 44 -9.40 -12.29 -0.36
C GLN A 44 -7.94 -12.41 -0.78
N GLU A 45 -7.25 -13.43 -0.29
CA GLU A 45 -5.83 -13.65 -0.58
C GLU A 45 -5.54 -13.83 -2.08
N HIS A 46 -6.51 -14.37 -2.82
CA HIS A 46 -6.40 -14.67 -4.25
C HIS A 46 -7.49 -13.97 -5.03
N LEU A 47 -7.10 -12.91 -5.74
CA LEU A 47 -7.97 -12.19 -6.67
C LEU A 47 -7.48 -12.36 -8.09
N ALA A 48 -8.44 -12.42 -9.02
CA ALA A 48 -8.12 -12.38 -10.43
C ALA A 48 -7.56 -10.98 -10.81
N PRO A 49 -6.61 -10.87 -11.76
CA PRO A 49 -5.98 -9.60 -12.08
C PRO A 49 -6.96 -8.50 -12.54
N ASP A 50 -8.04 -8.87 -13.22
CA ASP A 50 -9.13 -7.96 -13.61
C ASP A 50 -9.85 -7.36 -12.40
N VAL A 51 -10.03 -8.15 -11.33
CA VAL A 51 -10.64 -7.68 -10.08
C VAL A 51 -9.68 -6.75 -9.32
N ILE A 52 -8.38 -7.06 -9.28
CA ILE A 52 -7.38 -6.14 -8.69
C ILE A 52 -7.37 -4.80 -9.44
N ALA A 53 -7.35 -4.85 -10.78
CA ALA A 53 -7.36 -3.65 -11.62
C ALA A 53 -8.64 -2.83 -11.45
N LEU A 54 -9.77 -3.45 -11.08
CA LEU A 54 -10.98 -2.73 -10.72
C LEU A 54 -10.86 -2.06 -9.34
N LEU A 55 -10.49 -2.83 -8.31
CA LEU A 55 -10.52 -2.40 -6.92
C LEU A 55 -9.41 -1.41 -6.55
N VAL A 56 -8.32 -1.36 -7.32
CA VAL A 56 -7.24 -0.38 -7.11
C VAL A 56 -7.72 1.06 -7.35
N HIS A 57 -8.78 1.21 -8.16
CA HIS A 57 -9.44 2.48 -8.49
C HIS A 57 -10.80 2.64 -7.76
N ASP A 58 -11.04 1.86 -6.71
CA ASP A 58 -12.32 1.92 -6.00
C ASP A 58 -12.56 3.32 -5.41
N ALA A 59 -13.78 3.84 -5.53
CA ALA A 59 -14.11 5.15 -4.97
C ALA A 59 -13.96 5.20 -3.43
N GLU A 60 -14.12 4.07 -2.76
CA GLU A 60 -14.02 3.96 -1.30
C GLU A 60 -12.58 3.65 -0.86
N ALA A 61 -11.98 4.59 -0.12
CA ALA A 61 -10.61 4.45 0.37
C ALA A 61 -10.40 3.19 1.21
N THR A 62 -11.42 2.78 1.98
CA THR A 62 -11.36 1.56 2.79
C THR A 62 -11.12 0.31 1.91
N VAL A 63 -11.79 0.23 0.76
CA VAL A 63 -11.62 -0.88 -0.19
C VAL A 63 -10.20 -0.89 -0.76
N ARG A 64 -9.71 0.26 -1.23
CA ARG A 64 -8.35 0.39 -1.77
C ARG A 64 -7.29 0.03 -0.72
N HIS A 65 -7.46 0.50 0.51
CA HIS A 65 -6.51 0.24 1.59
C HIS A 65 -6.47 -1.23 2.00
N MET A 66 -7.62 -1.92 2.03
CA MET A 66 -7.66 -3.37 2.24
C MET A 66 -6.92 -4.09 1.11
N LEU A 67 -7.19 -3.72 -0.15
CA LEU A 67 -6.52 -4.30 -1.31
C LEU A 67 -4.99 -4.14 -1.20
N TYR A 68 -4.49 -2.95 -0.89
CA TYR A 68 -3.05 -2.70 -0.75
C TYR A 68 -2.39 -3.49 0.39
N ASN A 69 -3.15 -3.82 1.44
CA ASN A 69 -2.63 -4.57 2.58
C ASN A 69 -2.51 -6.06 2.27
N VAL A 70 -3.45 -6.60 1.50
CA VAL A 70 -3.49 -8.03 1.13
C VAL A 70 -2.61 -8.32 -0.09
N HIS A 71 -2.68 -7.49 -1.13
CA HIS A 71 -1.94 -7.67 -2.38
C HIS A 71 -0.76 -6.70 -2.44
N ARG A 72 0.46 -7.24 -2.30
CA ARG A 72 1.71 -6.46 -2.24
C ARG A 72 2.46 -6.38 -3.57
N ASP A 73 1.97 -7.05 -4.60
CA ASP A 73 2.58 -7.19 -5.91
C ASP A 73 1.76 -6.53 -7.03
N ILE A 74 0.88 -5.58 -6.68
CA ILE A 74 0.09 -4.83 -7.66
C ILE A 74 1.04 -4.16 -8.69
N PRO A 75 0.76 -4.30 -10.00
CA PRO A 75 1.57 -3.68 -11.05
C PRO A 75 1.78 -2.17 -10.86
N ALA A 76 2.99 -1.70 -11.16
CA ALA A 76 3.39 -0.30 -10.93
C ALA A 76 2.55 0.69 -11.75
N ASP A 77 2.18 0.34 -12.98
CA ASP A 77 1.35 1.14 -13.88
C ASP A 77 -0.05 1.37 -13.31
N LEU A 78 -0.66 0.35 -12.71
CA LEU A 78 -1.94 0.50 -12.00
C LEU A 78 -1.80 1.41 -10.77
N LEU A 79 -0.70 1.28 -10.03
CA LEU A 79 -0.43 2.12 -8.86
C LEU A 79 -0.16 3.59 -9.24
N GLU A 80 0.45 3.84 -10.39
CA GLU A 80 0.66 5.20 -10.91
C GLU A 80 -0.68 5.88 -11.22
N VAL A 81 -1.57 5.18 -11.94
CA VAL A 81 -2.91 5.72 -12.23
C VAL A 81 -3.72 5.91 -10.94
N ALA A 82 -3.63 4.96 -9.99
CA ALA A 82 -4.31 5.09 -8.71
C ALA A 82 -3.82 6.31 -7.90
N LEU A 83 -2.53 6.66 -8.00
CA LEU A 83 -1.98 7.86 -7.35
C LEU A 83 -2.39 9.17 -8.03
N ASP A 84 -2.61 9.15 -9.35
CA ASP A 84 -3.11 10.32 -10.07
C ASP A 84 -4.56 10.65 -9.65
N GLU A 85 -5.35 9.62 -9.33
CA GLU A 85 -6.74 9.75 -8.86
C GLU A 85 -6.85 9.98 -7.35
N HIS A 86 -6.01 9.30 -6.57
CA HIS A 86 -6.04 9.23 -5.11
C HIS A 86 -4.64 9.47 -4.50
N PRO A 87 -4.09 10.69 -4.62
CA PRO A 87 -2.74 10.99 -4.11
C PRO A 87 -2.60 10.77 -2.60
N GLU A 88 -3.69 10.82 -1.84
CA GLU A 88 -3.72 10.51 -0.41
C GLU A 88 -3.32 9.07 -0.05
N ASP A 89 -3.36 8.14 -1.02
CA ASP A 89 -3.02 6.74 -0.80
C ASP A 89 -1.50 6.46 -0.86
N ALA A 90 -0.70 7.46 -1.23
CA ALA A 90 0.76 7.31 -1.36
C ALA A 90 1.45 6.66 -0.15
N PRO A 91 1.11 6.98 1.12
CA PRO A 91 1.68 6.29 2.28
C PRO A 91 1.34 4.79 2.37
N LYS A 92 0.18 4.37 1.86
CA LYS A 92 -0.22 2.95 1.82
C LYS A 92 0.47 2.24 0.66
N ILE A 93 0.49 2.86 -0.51
CA ILE A 93 1.14 2.35 -1.72
C ILE A 93 2.66 2.23 -1.53
N ALA A 94 3.28 3.04 -0.66
CA ALA A 94 4.71 2.95 -0.35
C ALA A 94 5.17 1.55 0.13
N PHE A 95 4.26 0.72 0.64
CA PHE A 95 4.54 -0.64 1.08
C PHE A 95 4.40 -1.71 -0.02
N GLN A 96 3.94 -1.33 -1.22
CA GLN A 96 3.92 -2.22 -2.38
C GLN A 96 5.34 -2.59 -2.80
N ILE A 97 5.53 -3.83 -3.25
CA ILE A 97 6.79 -4.29 -3.84
C ILE A 97 7.07 -3.45 -5.09
N ASN A 98 6.06 -3.12 -5.88
CA ASN A 98 6.19 -2.33 -7.10
C ASN A 98 5.84 -0.84 -6.90
N ALA A 99 5.98 -0.31 -5.68
CA ALA A 99 5.64 1.08 -5.38
C ALA A 99 6.33 2.06 -6.37
N PRO A 100 5.56 2.92 -7.07
CA PRO A 100 6.14 3.94 -7.95
C PRO A 100 6.89 4.98 -7.12
N LEU A 101 7.81 5.72 -7.76
CA LEU A 101 8.72 6.65 -7.07
C LEU A 101 7.97 7.64 -6.16
N THR A 102 6.83 8.16 -6.62
CA THR A 102 5.99 9.12 -5.86
C THR A 102 5.62 8.59 -4.47
N ALA A 103 5.21 7.32 -4.39
CA ALA A 103 4.90 6.67 -3.12
C ALA A 103 6.15 6.15 -2.40
N LEU A 104 7.12 5.58 -3.14
CA LEU A 104 8.34 5.00 -2.56
C LEU A 104 9.14 6.03 -1.73
N ARG A 105 9.14 7.31 -2.14
CA ARG A 105 9.72 8.44 -1.36
C ARG A 105 9.18 8.52 0.07
N LEU A 106 7.94 8.09 0.30
CA LEU A 106 7.26 8.12 1.59
C LEU A 106 7.47 6.84 2.42
N LYS A 107 8.12 5.81 1.87
CA LYS A 107 8.37 4.55 2.59
C LYS A 107 9.23 4.83 3.81
N PRO A 108 8.81 4.45 5.03
CA PRO A 108 9.65 4.66 6.19
C PRO A 108 10.90 3.76 6.11
N PHE A 109 12.05 4.31 6.45
CA PHE A 109 13.36 3.68 6.25
C PHE A 109 13.47 2.30 6.90
N ASN A 110 12.85 2.11 8.08
CA ASN A 110 12.86 0.81 8.74
C ASN A 110 12.21 -0.30 7.92
N PHE A 111 11.22 0.04 7.08
CA PHE A 111 10.49 -0.90 6.22
C PHE A 111 11.03 -0.97 4.80
N ALA A 112 11.98 -0.13 4.42
CA ALA A 112 12.62 -0.21 3.12
C ALA A 112 13.60 -1.38 3.07
N SER A 113 13.45 -2.24 2.06
CA SER A 113 14.40 -3.30 1.71
C SER A 113 15.62 -2.70 1.00
N PRO A 114 16.72 -3.46 0.83
CA PRO A 114 17.83 -3.05 -0.04
C PRO A 114 17.37 -2.68 -1.46
N ASP A 115 16.44 -3.46 -2.04
CA ASP A 115 15.91 -3.20 -3.38
C ASP A 115 15.07 -1.92 -3.45
N ASP A 116 14.32 -1.59 -2.39
CA ASP A 116 13.63 -0.30 -2.28
C ASP A 116 14.61 0.87 -2.29
N ILE A 117 15.69 0.74 -1.52
CA ILE A 117 16.73 1.76 -1.41
C ILE A 117 17.42 1.94 -2.78
N ASP A 118 17.78 0.86 -3.45
CA ASP A 118 18.45 0.93 -4.75
C ASP A 118 17.56 1.54 -5.84
N ARG A 119 16.26 1.19 -5.87
CA ARG A 119 15.30 1.84 -6.76
C ARG A 119 15.14 3.32 -6.45
N TYR A 120 14.97 3.68 -5.18
CA TYR A 120 14.87 5.07 -4.74
C TYR A 120 16.10 5.89 -5.17
N LEU A 121 17.31 5.41 -4.92
CA LEU A 121 18.55 6.09 -5.29
C LEU A 121 18.70 6.23 -6.81
N THR A 122 18.36 5.19 -7.56
CA THR A 122 18.42 5.19 -9.03
C THR A 122 17.46 6.21 -9.62
N TRP A 123 16.19 6.20 -9.17
CA TRP A 123 15.15 7.08 -9.70
C TRP A 123 15.28 8.53 -9.24
N THR A 124 15.88 8.79 -8.08
CA THR A 124 16.19 10.17 -7.64
C THR A 124 17.44 10.74 -8.30
N GLY A 125 18.24 9.92 -9.00
CA GLY A 125 19.50 10.35 -9.60
C GLY A 125 20.53 10.78 -8.56
N ALA A 126 20.54 10.15 -7.38
CA ALA A 126 21.53 10.44 -6.35
C ALA A 126 22.94 10.10 -6.86
N ASP A 127 23.90 11.00 -6.66
CA ASP A 127 25.29 10.76 -7.02
C ASP A 127 25.91 9.61 -6.21
N ALA A 128 27.08 9.15 -6.63
CA ALA A 128 27.75 8.00 -6.03
C ALA A 128 28.08 8.19 -4.54
N ASP A 129 28.45 9.40 -4.13
CA ASP A 129 28.85 9.70 -2.75
C ASP A 129 27.62 9.73 -1.83
N ARG A 130 26.54 10.40 -2.25
CA ARG A 130 25.27 10.40 -1.52
C ARG A 130 24.64 9.01 -1.46
N SER A 131 24.68 8.30 -2.56
CA SER A 131 24.20 6.91 -2.64
C SER A 131 24.99 5.98 -1.72
N ARG A 132 26.31 6.18 -1.60
CA ARG A 132 27.15 5.44 -0.66
C ARG A 132 26.82 5.82 0.79
N ALA A 133 26.72 7.12 1.08
CA ALA A 133 26.38 7.61 2.42
C ALA A 133 25.02 7.06 2.89
N PHE A 134 24.01 7.07 2.03
CA PHE A 134 22.66 6.59 2.35
C PHE A 134 22.66 5.11 2.73
N ARG A 135 23.36 4.26 1.97
CA ARG A 135 23.47 2.82 2.25
C ARG A 135 24.20 2.49 3.55
N LEU A 136 25.04 3.41 4.04
CA LEU A 136 25.79 3.25 5.29
C LEU A 136 25.00 3.69 6.53
N ILE A 137 23.81 4.29 6.36
CA ILE A 137 22.97 4.70 7.49
C ILE A 137 22.47 3.44 8.21
N PRO A 138 22.83 3.23 9.49
CA PRO A 138 22.28 2.12 10.25
C PRO A 138 20.81 2.38 10.56
N LYS A 139 19.98 1.34 10.53
CA LYS A 139 18.60 1.43 11.05
C LYS A 139 18.65 1.57 12.57
N THR A 140 18.15 2.68 13.09
CA THR A 140 18.07 2.98 14.52
C THR A 140 16.67 3.49 14.87
N SER A 141 16.31 3.51 16.15
CA SER A 141 15.02 4.08 16.58
C SER A 141 14.84 5.53 16.15
N ASP A 142 15.92 6.31 16.05
CA ASP A 142 15.90 7.73 15.70
C ASP A 142 15.55 7.99 14.23
N ASN A 143 15.89 7.06 13.34
CA ASN A 143 15.62 7.21 11.90
C ASN A 143 14.58 6.21 11.35
N ALA A 144 14.06 5.31 12.20
CA ALA A 144 13.18 4.23 11.79
C ALA A 144 11.93 4.71 11.02
N PHE A 145 11.38 5.84 11.44
CA PHE A 145 10.15 6.41 10.87
C PHE A 145 10.39 7.56 9.90
N LEU A 146 11.64 7.96 9.67
CA LEU A 146 11.94 8.90 8.59
C LEU A 146 11.63 8.21 7.26
N THR A 147 10.94 8.93 6.37
CA THR A 147 10.75 8.47 4.99
C THR A 147 12.09 8.42 4.26
N LEU A 148 12.18 7.67 3.17
CA LEU A 148 13.39 7.65 2.34
C LEU A 148 13.81 9.07 1.94
N ASP A 149 12.84 9.92 1.59
CA ASP A 149 13.13 11.30 1.19
C ASP A 149 13.58 12.19 2.35
N ALA A 150 12.91 12.10 3.51
CA ALA A 150 13.32 12.82 4.71
C ALA A 150 14.73 12.42 5.16
N LEU A 151 15.05 11.12 5.10
CA LEU A 151 16.37 10.62 5.45
C LEU A 151 17.44 11.11 4.46
N MET A 152 17.15 11.11 3.16
CA MET A 152 18.06 11.59 2.12
C MET A 152 18.40 13.07 2.27
N GLN A 153 17.47 13.88 2.81
CA GLN A 153 17.71 15.29 3.11
C GLN A 153 18.67 15.52 4.28
N THR A 154 18.91 14.50 5.13
CA THR A 154 19.90 14.59 6.23
C THR A 154 21.34 14.40 5.76
N ILE A 155 21.54 13.82 4.57
CA ILE A 155 22.86 13.62 3.98
C ILE A 155 23.29 14.95 3.36
N SER A 156 24.40 15.49 3.88
CA SER A 156 25.01 16.72 3.34
C SER A 156 25.37 16.55 1.87
N ARG A 157 25.22 17.63 1.10
CA ARG A 157 25.64 17.71 -0.31
C ARG A 157 27.15 17.73 -0.44
#